data_AF-A0A9P8ZWN9-F1
#
_entry.id   AF-A0A9P8ZWN9-F1
#
_cell.length_a   1.000
_cell.length_b   1.000
_cell.length_c   1.000
_cell.angle_alpha   90.00
_cell.angle_beta   90.00
_cell.angle_gamma   90.00
#
_symmetry.space_group_name_H-M   'P 1'
#
loop_
_entity.id
_entity.type
_entity.pdbx_description
1 polymer ?
#
loop_
_entity_poly.entity_id
_entity_poly.type
_entity_poly.pdbx_seq_one_letter_code
_entity_poly.pdbx_strand_id
1 'polypeptide(L)'
;MRTAVDIWLQGSSKASFWTSFVAETARAQVDRSIQMFIQGTVLPQLEKLTSRNRGIHGFVMPPSWLSPDIQPPWIGKKRWETLPLESLEYVFQHGDLAAHNLIINPQTLQVMTVIDWEYAGCFPPGMEKWLGTLDLDIYIKRGNQLARPIAEFLAVEYLECYNKWGDKPELDKLIERGELPYPDQLRRSAGRDE
;
A
#
# COMPACT_ATOMS: atom_id res chain seq x y z
N MET A 1 57.97 -17.29 -7.19
CA MET A 1 56.95 -16.26 -7.47
C MET A 1 55.59 -16.93 -7.49
N ARG A 2 54.80 -16.78 -6.42
CA ARG A 2 53.38 -17.13 -6.43
C ARG A 2 52.61 -15.89 -6.85
N THR A 3 51.70 -16.04 -7.79
CA THR A 3 50.87 -14.96 -8.33
C THR A 3 49.82 -14.54 -7.31
N ALA A 4 49.39 -13.27 -7.35
CA ALA A 4 48.47 -12.63 -6.41
C ALA A 4 47.08 -13.29 -6.26
N VAL A 5 46.81 -14.33 -7.04
CA VAL A 5 45.58 -15.13 -6.98
C VAL A 5 45.61 -16.15 -5.83
N ASP A 6 46.79 -16.62 -5.41
CA ASP A 6 46.92 -17.58 -4.31
C ASP A 6 46.68 -16.97 -2.91
N ILE A 7 46.69 -15.64 -2.80
CA ILE A 7 46.39 -14.92 -1.55
C ILE A 7 44.86 -14.78 -1.34
N TRP A 8 44.06 -15.03 -2.39
CA TRP A 8 42.60 -14.85 -2.34
C TRP A 8 41.84 -16.00 -1.65
N LEU A 9 42.50 -17.13 -1.36
CA LEU A 9 41.88 -18.31 -0.75
C LEU A 9 42.08 -18.45 0.76
N GLN A 10 42.69 -17.46 1.44
CA GLN A 10 42.85 -17.45 2.90
C GLN A 10 41.89 -16.48 3.63
N GLY A 11 40.86 -15.96 2.96
CA GLY A 11 40.02 -14.88 3.47
C GLY A 11 38.53 -15.07 3.29
N SER A 12 37.99 -16.27 3.55
CA SER A 12 36.56 -16.59 3.34
C SER A 12 35.59 -15.65 4.08
N SER A 13 36.01 -15.00 5.16
CA SER A 13 35.20 -14.00 5.89
C SER A 13 35.27 -12.58 5.29
N LYS A 14 36.35 -12.22 4.60
CA LYS A 14 36.49 -10.89 3.97
C LYS A 14 35.73 -10.84 2.65
N ALA A 15 35.82 -11.89 1.83
CA ALA A 15 35.10 -11.93 0.55
C ALA A 15 33.57 -11.91 0.73
N SER A 16 33.04 -12.63 1.72
CA SER A 16 31.61 -12.59 2.06
C SER A 16 31.17 -11.21 2.58
N PHE A 17 31.97 -10.58 3.44
CA PHE A 17 31.71 -9.22 3.92
C PHE A 17 31.73 -8.17 2.79
N TRP A 18 32.71 -8.24 1.88
CA TRP A 18 32.77 -7.33 0.73
C TRP A 18 31.58 -7.53 -0.21
N THR A 19 31.14 -8.78 -0.42
CA THR A 19 29.99 -9.09 -1.29
C THR A 19 28.69 -8.57 -0.69
N SER A 20 28.48 -8.79 0.63
CA SER A 20 27.30 -8.26 1.33
C SER A 20 27.30 -6.74 1.36
N PHE A 21 28.45 -6.10 1.62
CA PHE A 21 28.56 -4.64 1.65
C PHE A 21 28.28 -4.00 0.29
N VAL A 22 28.80 -4.58 -0.80
CA VAL A 22 28.53 -4.11 -2.17
C VAL A 22 27.05 -4.29 -2.53
N ALA A 23 26.44 -5.43 -2.18
CA ALA A 23 25.02 -5.67 -2.41
C ALA A 23 24.12 -4.70 -1.62
N GLU A 24 24.46 -4.44 -0.36
CA GLU A 24 23.74 -3.48 0.50
C GLU A 24 23.85 -2.05 -0.03
N THR A 25 25.05 -1.65 -0.47
CA THR A 25 25.28 -0.32 -1.07
C THR A 25 24.50 -0.15 -2.37
N ALA A 26 24.51 -1.17 -3.24
CA ALA A 26 23.74 -1.15 -4.48
C ALA A 26 22.23 -1.07 -4.21
N ARG A 27 21.73 -1.80 -3.21
CA ARG A 27 20.33 -1.75 -2.78
C ARG A 27 19.94 -0.37 -2.28
N ALA A 28 20.75 0.23 -1.41
CA ALA A 28 20.49 1.58 -0.89
C ALA A 28 20.46 2.64 -2.01
N GLN A 29 21.29 2.49 -3.04
CA GLN A 29 21.27 3.37 -4.21
C GLN A 29 20.00 3.19 -5.04
N VAL A 30 19.57 1.94 -5.26
CA VAL A 30 18.31 1.63 -5.94
C VAL A 30 17.13 2.20 -5.16
N ASP A 31 17.04 1.98 -3.86
CA ASP A 31 15.93 2.46 -3.02
C ASP A 31 15.84 3.99 -3.06
N ARG A 32 16.98 4.69 -3.01
CA ARG A 32 17.02 6.15 -3.15
C ARG A 32 16.53 6.61 -4.52
N SER A 33 16.99 5.96 -5.58
CA SER A 33 16.57 6.26 -6.97
C SER A 33 15.06 6.08 -7.13
N ILE A 34 14.51 4.99 -6.60
CA ILE A 34 13.07 4.73 -6.59
C ILE A 34 12.32 5.81 -5.79
N GLN A 35 12.74 6.11 -4.57
CA GLN A 35 12.08 7.12 -3.73
C GLN A 35 12.02 8.48 -4.42
N MET A 36 13.13 8.91 -5.03
CA MET A 36 13.19 10.15 -5.80
C MET A 36 12.26 10.13 -7.01
N PHE A 37 12.20 9.02 -7.76
CA PHE A 37 11.30 8.89 -8.90
C PHE A 37 9.83 8.90 -8.48
N ILE A 38 9.47 8.14 -7.45
CA ILE A 38 8.09 8.08 -6.95
C ILE A 38 7.64 9.45 -6.42
N GLN A 39 8.40 10.04 -5.50
CA GLN A 39 8.03 11.31 -4.85
C GLN A 39 8.17 12.51 -5.78
N GLY A 40 9.14 12.50 -6.69
CA GLY A 40 9.41 13.62 -7.59
C GLY A 40 8.67 13.55 -8.93
N THR A 41 8.20 12.37 -9.34
CA THR A 41 7.58 12.18 -10.66
C THR A 41 6.22 11.50 -10.57
N VAL A 42 6.13 10.29 -10.00
CA VAL A 42 4.89 9.49 -10.06
C VAL A 42 3.77 10.14 -9.26
N LEU A 43 3.92 10.30 -7.94
CA LEU A 43 2.85 10.84 -7.09
C LEU A 43 2.39 12.23 -7.55
N PRO A 44 3.29 13.20 -7.85
CA PRO A 44 2.85 14.52 -8.32
C PRO A 44 2.13 14.50 -9.67
N GLN A 45 2.36 13.49 -10.51
CA GLN A 45 1.61 13.33 -11.77
C GLN A 45 0.23 12.73 -11.54
N LEU A 46 0.13 11.70 -10.68
CA LEU A 46 -1.14 11.07 -10.37
C LEU A 46 -2.06 11.99 -9.55
N GLU A 47 -1.53 12.75 -8.60
CA GLU A 47 -2.27 13.72 -7.78
C GLU A 47 -2.96 14.83 -8.59
N LYS A 48 -2.48 15.12 -9.81
CA LYS A 48 -3.12 16.08 -10.73
C LYS A 48 -4.38 15.54 -11.37
N LEU A 49 -4.55 14.23 -11.41
CA LEU A 49 -5.71 13.56 -11.96
C LEU A 49 -6.74 13.43 -10.84
N THR A 50 -7.75 14.30 -10.86
CA THR A 50 -8.75 14.37 -9.78
C THR A 50 -10.15 13.99 -10.25
N SER A 51 -10.99 13.58 -9.31
CA SER A 51 -12.37 13.17 -9.56
C SER A 51 -13.28 13.53 -8.40
N ARG A 52 -14.57 13.71 -8.70
CA ARG A 52 -15.64 13.78 -7.67
C ARG A 52 -16.10 12.39 -7.22
N ASN A 53 -15.86 11.38 -8.05
CA ASN A 53 -16.27 10.00 -7.79
C ASN A 53 -15.05 9.15 -7.45
N ARG A 54 -15.19 8.31 -6.43
CA ARG A 54 -14.22 7.28 -6.07
C ARG A 54 -14.21 6.19 -7.14
N GLY A 55 -13.03 5.63 -7.41
CA GLY A 55 -12.78 4.62 -8.42
C GLY A 55 -12.67 5.16 -9.85
N ILE A 56 -12.92 4.31 -10.83
CA ILE A 56 -12.81 4.61 -12.27
C ILE A 56 -14.08 4.10 -12.97
N HIS A 57 -14.73 4.95 -13.76
CA HIS A 57 -15.90 4.58 -14.59
C HIS A 57 -17.02 3.85 -13.83
N GLY A 58 -17.28 4.25 -12.58
CA GLY A 58 -18.32 3.63 -11.76
C GLY A 58 -17.93 2.31 -11.09
N PHE A 59 -16.68 1.88 -11.27
CA PHE A 59 -16.10 0.72 -10.59
C PHE A 59 -15.11 1.17 -9.52
N VAL A 60 -15.20 0.55 -8.34
CA VAL A 60 -14.31 0.81 -7.21
C VAL A 60 -13.63 -0.49 -6.83
N MET A 61 -12.32 -0.53 -7.06
CA MET A 61 -11.47 -1.64 -6.62
C MET A 61 -11.25 -1.54 -5.10
N PRO A 62 -11.44 -2.62 -4.32
CA PRO A 62 -11.01 -2.65 -2.93
C PRO A 62 -9.50 -2.35 -2.82
N PRO A 63 -9.05 -1.63 -1.79
CA PRO A 63 -7.62 -1.37 -1.61
C PRO A 63 -6.83 -2.67 -1.41
N SER A 64 -5.61 -2.72 -1.98
CA SER A 64 -4.69 -3.88 -1.96
C SER A 64 -4.23 -4.32 -0.56
N TRP A 65 -4.42 -3.47 0.45
CA TRP A 65 -4.14 -3.79 1.85
C TRP A 65 -5.31 -4.45 2.58
N LEU A 66 -6.43 -4.71 1.89
CA LEU A 66 -7.52 -5.57 2.34
C LEU A 66 -7.55 -6.87 1.54
N SER A 67 -8.08 -7.93 2.16
CA SER A 67 -8.38 -9.18 1.47
C SER A 67 -9.87 -9.53 1.64
N PRO A 68 -10.76 -8.87 0.89
CA PRO A 68 -12.20 -8.92 1.14
C PRO A 68 -12.81 -10.32 0.98
N ASP A 69 -12.14 -11.22 0.25
CA ASP A 69 -12.61 -12.59 0.03
C ASP A 69 -12.45 -13.51 1.25
N ILE A 70 -11.54 -13.16 2.17
CA ILE A 70 -11.18 -14.01 3.31
C ILE A 70 -11.20 -13.31 4.67
N GLN A 71 -11.36 -11.98 4.71
CA GLN A 71 -11.32 -11.20 5.94
C GLN A 71 -12.74 -10.77 6.38
N PRO A 72 -13.18 -11.06 7.61
CA PRO A 72 -14.34 -10.42 8.22
C PRO A 72 -14.17 -8.90 8.35
N PRO A 73 -15.25 -8.09 8.26
CA PRO A 73 -16.62 -8.46 7.88
C PRO A 73 -16.84 -8.40 6.35
N TRP A 74 -15.77 -8.42 5.56
CA TRP A 74 -15.81 -8.15 4.12
C TRP A 74 -16.26 -9.33 3.27
N ILE A 75 -16.17 -10.55 3.82
CA ILE A 75 -16.51 -11.79 3.09
C ILE A 75 -17.91 -11.67 2.46
N GLY A 76 -17.95 -11.77 1.14
CA GLY A 76 -19.18 -11.66 0.35
C GLY A 76 -19.55 -10.24 -0.12
N LYS A 77 -18.76 -9.21 0.21
CA LYS A 77 -18.94 -7.87 -0.35
C LYS A 77 -18.61 -7.85 -1.85
N LYS A 78 -19.63 -7.67 -2.68
CA LYS A 78 -19.51 -7.71 -4.15
C LYS A 78 -19.23 -6.35 -4.81
N ARG A 79 -19.58 -5.25 -4.14
CA ARG A 79 -19.50 -3.90 -4.71
C ARG A 79 -19.06 -2.89 -3.65
N TRP A 80 -18.29 -1.92 -4.10
CA TRP A 80 -17.81 -0.77 -3.34
C TRP A 80 -18.41 0.49 -3.96
N GLU A 81 -18.79 1.47 -3.14
CA GLU A 81 -19.56 2.62 -3.60
C GLU A 81 -18.66 3.71 -4.18
N THR A 82 -19.17 4.48 -5.16
CA THR A 82 -18.39 5.57 -5.77
C THR A 82 -18.39 6.85 -4.94
N LEU A 83 -19.22 6.95 -3.90
CA LEU A 83 -19.27 8.05 -2.92
C LEU A 83 -18.99 9.44 -3.51
N PRO A 84 -19.87 10.00 -4.34
CA PRO A 84 -19.64 11.29 -4.99
C PRO A 84 -19.45 12.42 -3.96
N LEU A 85 -18.45 13.27 -4.19
CA LEU A 85 -18.17 14.50 -3.43
C LEU A 85 -18.62 15.74 -4.21
N GLU A 86 -18.84 16.85 -3.50
CA GLU A 86 -19.14 18.14 -4.13
C GLU A 86 -17.92 18.72 -4.88
N SER A 87 -16.73 18.47 -4.33
CA SER A 87 -15.41 18.93 -4.79
C SER A 87 -14.60 17.81 -5.45
N LEU A 88 -13.51 18.19 -6.15
CA LEU A 88 -12.56 17.27 -6.79
C LEU A 88 -11.48 16.80 -5.80
N GLU A 89 -11.89 16.07 -4.76
CA GLU A 89 -11.01 15.69 -3.65
C GLU A 89 -10.42 14.28 -3.77
N TYR A 90 -10.95 13.44 -4.66
CA TYR A 90 -10.29 12.18 -4.96
C TYR A 90 -9.15 12.39 -5.94
N VAL A 91 -8.00 11.78 -5.64
CA VAL A 91 -6.80 11.80 -6.46
C VAL A 91 -6.57 10.42 -7.05
N PHE A 92 -6.09 10.36 -8.28
CA PHE A 92 -5.72 9.10 -8.91
C PHE A 92 -4.52 8.50 -8.19
N GLN A 93 -4.56 7.21 -7.91
CA GLN A 93 -3.51 6.47 -7.21
C GLN A 93 -3.25 5.16 -7.94
N HIS A 94 -2.03 4.63 -7.80
CA HIS A 94 -1.69 3.28 -8.28
C HIS A 94 -2.43 2.20 -7.49
N GLY A 95 -2.64 2.43 -6.19
CA GLY A 95 -3.35 1.52 -5.28
C GLY A 95 -2.52 0.34 -4.78
N ASP A 96 -1.45 -0.02 -5.47
CA ASP A 96 -0.48 -1.02 -5.00
C ASP A 96 0.99 -0.69 -5.34
N LEU A 97 1.45 0.49 -4.93
CA LEU A 97 2.81 0.90 -5.23
C LEU A 97 3.80 0.19 -4.28
N ALA A 98 4.67 -0.65 -4.83
CA ALA A 98 5.68 -1.42 -4.10
C ALA A 98 6.87 -1.80 -5.01
N ALA A 99 7.98 -2.26 -4.41
CA ALA A 99 9.21 -2.55 -5.17
C ALA A 99 9.03 -3.56 -6.32
N HIS A 100 8.12 -4.53 -6.18
CA HIS A 100 7.89 -5.55 -7.22
C HIS A 100 7.05 -5.03 -8.41
N ASN A 101 6.41 -3.86 -8.27
CA ASN A 101 5.63 -3.21 -9.33
C ASN A 101 6.44 -2.15 -10.10
N LEU A 102 7.76 -2.17 -9.95
CA LEU A 102 8.71 -1.27 -10.61
C LEU A 102 9.69 -2.05 -11.47
N ILE A 103 9.83 -1.64 -12.72
CA ILE A 103 10.88 -2.15 -13.60
C ILE A 103 12.07 -1.20 -13.53
N ILE A 104 13.25 -1.74 -13.23
CA ILE A 104 14.48 -0.97 -13.01
C ILE A 104 15.52 -1.38 -14.04
N ASN A 105 16.19 -0.39 -14.63
CA ASN A 105 17.35 -0.64 -15.49
C ASN A 105 18.55 -1.06 -14.63
N PRO A 106 19.11 -2.27 -14.79
CA PRO A 106 20.18 -2.75 -13.91
C PRO A 106 21.53 -2.06 -14.13
N GLN A 107 21.74 -1.37 -15.26
CA GLN A 107 22.96 -0.61 -15.54
C GLN A 107 22.89 0.80 -14.95
N THR A 108 21.74 1.47 -15.03
CA THR A 108 21.59 2.87 -14.56
C THR A 108 20.98 2.96 -13.17
N LEU A 109 20.38 1.88 -12.67
CA LEU A 109 19.61 1.83 -11.43
C LEU A 109 18.42 2.81 -11.41
N GLN A 110 17.93 3.19 -12.59
CA GLN A 110 16.79 4.08 -12.75
C GLN A 110 15.51 3.28 -12.99
N VAL A 111 14.40 3.77 -12.44
CA VAL A 111 13.07 3.22 -12.73
C VAL A 111 12.72 3.51 -14.18
N MET A 112 12.38 2.46 -14.93
CA MET A 112 11.96 2.53 -16.34
C MET A 112 10.46 2.71 -16.46
N THR A 113 9.68 1.99 -15.65
CA THR A 113 8.21 2.05 -15.66
C THR A 113 7.61 1.51 -14.37
N VAL A 114 6.39 1.95 -14.09
CA VAL A 114 5.49 1.39 -13.07
C VAL A 114 4.50 0.47 -13.78
N ILE A 115 4.26 -0.72 -13.22
CA ILE A 115 3.37 -1.75 -13.78
C ILE A 115 2.33 -2.17 -12.74
N ASP A 116 1.39 -3.02 -13.16
CA ASP A 116 0.37 -3.63 -12.30
C ASP A 116 -0.67 -2.65 -11.73
N TRP A 117 -1.37 -1.98 -12.65
CA TRP A 117 -2.37 -0.94 -12.35
C TRP A 117 -3.76 -1.49 -11.97
N GLU A 118 -3.89 -2.76 -11.57
CA GLU A 118 -5.20 -3.37 -11.30
C GLU A 118 -5.94 -2.75 -10.09
N TYR A 119 -5.17 -2.18 -9.15
CA TYR A 119 -5.68 -1.44 -7.98
C TYR A 119 -5.87 0.05 -8.22
N ALA A 120 -5.62 0.53 -9.44
CA ALA A 120 -5.61 1.96 -9.72
C ALA A 120 -7.01 2.56 -9.68
N GLY A 121 -7.09 3.82 -9.26
CA GLY A 121 -8.34 4.57 -9.24
C GLY A 121 -8.26 5.89 -8.49
N CYS A 122 -9.35 6.66 -8.54
CA CYS A 122 -9.47 7.89 -7.79
C CYS A 122 -9.91 7.59 -6.35
N PHE A 123 -9.10 7.96 -5.36
CA PHE A 123 -9.35 7.64 -3.95
C PHE A 123 -9.00 8.83 -3.04
N PRO A 124 -9.44 8.84 -1.77
CA PRO A 124 -8.95 9.82 -0.80
C PRO A 124 -7.41 9.85 -0.76
N PRO A 125 -6.78 11.02 -0.69
CA PRO A 125 -5.33 11.13 -0.58
C PRO A 125 -4.77 10.26 0.56
N GLY A 126 -3.69 9.52 0.28
CA GLY A 126 -3.03 8.64 1.26
C GLY A 126 -3.60 7.23 1.38
N MET A 127 -4.74 6.92 0.75
CA MET A 127 -5.35 5.59 0.80
C MET A 127 -4.45 4.47 0.26
N GLU A 128 -3.57 4.73 -0.70
CA GLU A 128 -2.62 3.73 -1.24
C GLU A 128 -1.56 3.24 -0.24
N LYS A 129 -1.33 3.98 0.86
CA LYS A 129 -0.37 3.62 1.92
C LYS A 129 1.03 3.21 1.42
N TRP A 130 1.55 3.88 0.40
CA TRP A 130 2.81 3.47 -0.24
C TRP A 130 4.07 3.70 0.65
N LEU A 131 4.00 4.57 1.67
CA LEU A 131 5.20 4.94 2.42
C LEU A 131 5.85 3.72 3.08
N GLY A 132 7.09 3.43 2.68
CA GLY A 132 7.87 2.31 3.20
C GLY A 132 7.64 0.97 2.49
N THR A 133 6.76 0.87 1.48
CA THR A 133 6.46 -0.39 0.77
C THR A 133 7.59 -0.91 -0.13
N LEU A 134 8.70 -0.18 -0.23
CA LEU A 134 9.93 -0.71 -0.81
C LEU A 134 10.55 -1.81 0.07
N ASP A 135 10.29 -1.73 1.38
CA ASP A 135 10.61 -2.78 2.33
C ASP A 135 9.51 -3.85 2.31
N LEU A 136 9.91 -5.11 2.08
CA LEU A 136 8.98 -6.23 1.96
C LEU A 136 8.23 -6.51 3.26
N ASP A 137 8.88 -6.34 4.42
CA ASP A 137 8.23 -6.56 5.71
C ASP A 137 7.17 -5.48 5.97
N ILE A 138 7.47 -4.23 5.64
CA ILE A 138 6.49 -3.13 5.72
C ILE A 138 5.34 -3.38 4.74
N TYR A 139 5.66 -3.77 3.50
CA TYR A 139 4.66 -4.11 2.49
C TYR A 139 3.70 -5.20 2.97
N ILE A 140 4.22 -6.32 3.50
CA ILE A 140 3.39 -7.42 4.02
C ILE A 140 2.56 -6.95 5.22
N LYS A 141 3.16 -6.18 6.14
CA LYS A 141 2.50 -5.73 7.37
C LYS A 141 1.53 -4.57 7.16
N ARG A 142 1.48 -3.94 5.98
CA ARG A 142 0.57 -2.81 5.71
C ARG A 142 -0.91 -3.19 5.82
N GLY A 143 -1.22 -4.48 5.70
CA GLY A 143 -2.55 -5.09 5.92
C GLY A 143 -2.89 -5.36 7.38
N ASN A 144 -2.02 -5.02 8.33
CA ASN A 144 -2.27 -5.19 9.77
C ASN A 144 -2.76 -3.90 10.41
N GLN A 145 -3.38 -4.01 11.60
CA GLN A 145 -3.82 -2.87 12.42
C GLN A 145 -4.67 -1.86 11.62
N LEU A 146 -5.65 -2.39 10.89
CA LEU A 146 -6.41 -1.63 9.90
C LEU A 146 -7.51 -0.75 10.48
N ALA A 147 -7.71 -0.72 11.81
CA ALA A 147 -8.78 0.06 12.41
C ALA A 147 -8.77 1.53 11.96
N ARG A 148 -7.60 2.17 11.98
CA ARG A 148 -7.43 3.56 11.53
C ARG A 148 -7.70 3.76 10.03
N PRO A 149 -7.02 3.07 9.09
CA PRO A 149 -7.28 3.27 7.67
C PRO A 149 -8.71 2.87 7.26
N ILE A 150 -9.32 1.88 7.91
CA ILE A 150 -10.74 1.56 7.68
C ILE A 150 -11.64 2.71 8.12
N ALA A 151 -11.40 3.28 9.32
CA ALA A 151 -12.15 4.43 9.80
C ALA A 151 -12.00 5.66 8.89
N GLU A 152 -10.80 5.87 8.35
CA GLU A 152 -10.46 7.03 7.52
C GLU A 152 -11.01 6.93 6.10
N PHE A 153 -10.91 5.75 5.47
CA PHE A 153 -11.16 5.61 4.03
C PHE A 153 -12.39 4.77 3.68
N LEU A 154 -12.85 3.91 4.59
CA LEU A 154 -13.83 2.86 4.30
C LEU A 154 -14.97 2.81 5.34
N ALA A 155 -15.24 3.91 6.05
CA ALA A 155 -16.23 3.93 7.12
C ALA A 155 -17.63 3.49 6.65
N VAL A 156 -18.05 3.94 5.46
CA VAL A 156 -19.36 3.59 4.88
C VAL A 156 -19.45 2.09 4.62
N GLU A 157 -18.48 1.53 3.90
CA GLU A 157 -18.45 0.10 3.57
C GLU A 157 -18.29 -0.77 4.81
N TYR A 158 -17.46 -0.34 5.77
CA TYR A 158 -17.27 -1.04 7.01
C TYR A 158 -18.56 -1.12 7.81
N LEU A 159 -19.30 -0.01 7.98
CA LEU A 159 -20.56 -0.02 8.71
C LEU A 159 -21.61 -0.88 8.00
N GLU A 160 -21.66 -0.85 6.67
CA GLU A 160 -22.53 -1.72 5.87
C GLU A 160 -22.24 -3.21 6.17
N CYS A 161 -20.98 -3.62 6.04
CA CYS A 161 -20.53 -4.98 6.28
C CYS A 161 -20.70 -5.39 7.75
N TYR A 162 -20.29 -4.53 8.68
CA TYR A 162 -20.43 -4.73 10.11
C TYR A 162 -21.88 -4.99 10.46
N ASN A 163 -22.84 -4.20 9.97
CA ASN A 163 -24.26 -4.37 10.28
C ASN A 163 -24.80 -5.71 9.78
N LYS A 164 -24.41 -6.14 8.57
CA LYS A 164 -24.84 -7.40 7.94
C LYS A 164 -24.17 -8.65 8.52
N TRP A 165 -23.02 -8.51 9.18
CA TRP A 165 -22.27 -9.65 9.72
C TRP A 165 -23.04 -10.38 10.82
N GLY A 166 -23.12 -11.71 10.74
CA GLY A 166 -23.88 -12.52 11.70
C GLY A 166 -23.18 -12.70 13.05
N ASP A 167 -21.86 -12.90 13.04
CA ASP A 167 -21.07 -13.19 14.24
C ASP A 167 -20.45 -11.92 14.84
N LYS A 168 -21.24 -11.15 15.60
CA LYS A 168 -20.74 -9.94 16.27
C LYS A 168 -19.57 -10.23 17.23
N PRO A 169 -19.60 -11.31 18.06
CA PRO A 169 -18.49 -11.66 18.93
C PRO A 169 -17.14 -11.86 18.21
N GLU A 170 -17.15 -12.35 16.96
CA GLU A 170 -15.94 -12.40 16.14
C GLU A 170 -15.39 -11.00 15.86
N LEU A 171 -16.25 -10.07 15.43
CA LEU A 171 -15.85 -8.69 15.14
C LEU A 171 -15.36 -7.96 16.38
N ASP A 172 -15.99 -8.20 17.54
CA ASP A 172 -15.58 -7.59 18.80
C ASP A 172 -14.13 -7.95 19.16
N LYS A 173 -13.71 -9.21 18.94
CA LYS A 173 -12.31 -9.63 19.12
C LYS A 173 -11.35 -8.91 18.17
N LEU A 174 -11.76 -8.66 16.93
CA LEU A 174 -10.95 -7.93 15.95
C LEU A 174 -10.84 -6.44 16.31
N ILE A 175 -11.92 -5.87 16.85
CA ILE A 175 -11.92 -4.50 17.38
C ILE A 175 -10.97 -4.37 18.57
N GLU A 176 -11.01 -5.31 19.53
CA GLU A 176 -10.11 -5.35 20.69
C GLU A 176 -8.63 -5.44 20.30
N ARG A 177 -8.32 -6.09 19.17
CA ARG A 177 -6.97 -6.20 18.62
C ARG A 177 -6.53 -4.99 17.79
N GLY A 178 -7.41 -4.02 17.55
CA GLY A 178 -7.14 -2.86 16.70
C GLY A 178 -7.13 -3.18 15.20
N GLU A 179 -7.71 -4.31 14.79
CA GLU A 179 -7.84 -4.70 13.38
C GLU A 179 -9.05 -4.01 12.73
N LEU A 180 -10.11 -3.77 13.50
CA LEU A 180 -11.32 -3.07 13.05
C LEU A 180 -11.63 -1.86 13.95
N PRO A 181 -12.25 -0.80 13.43
CA PRO A 181 -12.64 0.36 14.23
C PRO A 181 -13.93 0.10 15.01
N TYR A 182 -14.12 0.83 16.11
CA TYR A 182 -15.36 0.81 16.88
C TYR A 182 -16.51 1.43 16.06
N PRO A 183 -17.59 0.69 15.75
CA PRO A 183 -18.67 1.17 14.88
C PRO A 183 -19.40 2.39 15.45
N ASP A 184 -19.56 2.48 16.77
CA ASP A 184 -20.22 3.62 17.41
C ASP A 184 -19.41 4.92 17.31
N GLN A 185 -18.08 4.82 17.23
CA GLN A 185 -17.23 5.99 17.00
C GLN A 185 -17.45 6.54 15.59
N LEU A 186 -17.57 5.65 14.59
CA LEU A 186 -17.80 6.02 13.19
C LEU A 186 -19.20 6.62 12.96
N ARG A 187 -20.23 6.08 13.62
CA ARG A 187 -21.59 6.64 13.54
C ARG A 187 -21.64 8.07 14.07
N ARG A 188 -20.90 8.36 15.14
CA ARG A 188 -20.82 9.71 15.74
C ARG A 188 -19.98 10.69 14.91
N SER A 189 -19.06 10.23 14.08
CA SER A 189 -18.36 11.12 13.14
C SER A 189 -19.23 11.42 11.93
N ALA A 190 -19.97 10.44 11.42
CA ALA A 190 -20.87 10.64 10.27
C ALA A 190 -22.05 11.59 10.58
N GLY A 191 -22.58 11.58 11.81
CA GLY A 191 -23.68 12.47 12.23
C GLY A 191 -23.26 13.88 12.67
N ARG A 192 -22.03 14.31 12.40
CA ARG A 192 -21.54 15.68 12.71
C ARG A 192 -21.39 16.57 11.48
N ASP A 193 -21.66 16.04 10.30
CA ASP A 193 -21.59 16.74 9.01
C ASP A 193 -23.00 17.06 8.42
N GLU A 194 -24.05 16.94 9.24
CA GLU A 194 -25.43 17.42 8.97
C GLU A 194 -25.74 18.68 9.80
#